data_AF-A0A517SJX1-F1
#
_entry.id   AF-A0A517SJX1-F1
#
_cell.length_a   1.000
_cell.length_b   1.000
_cell.length_c   1.000
_cell.angle_alpha   90.00
_cell.angle_beta   90.00
_cell.angle_gamma   90.00
#
_symmetry.space_group_name_H-M   'P 1'
#
loop_
_entity.id
_entity.type
_entity.pdbx_description
1 polymer ?
#
loop_
_entity_poly.entity_id
_entity_poly.type
_entity_poly.pdbx_seq_one_letter_code
_entity_poly.pdbx_strand_id
1 'polypeptide(L)'
;MPSAGEHWQGVHAFAGFLNVDEVVTLDSILCPDVVSDLSDEDWNHNVHKDFRIFLFRDPAYLTARQPLDPTCHQLLAVLERPQISDNVPRGFARCGFDIVDSCVGNSTLTNCGPIPEMFDPSIVNELGLIADLPTALEVRDRMRKLSPNDDHLGACEVWLIARRLPGR
;
A
#
# COMPACT_ATOMS: atom_id res chain seq x y z
N MET A 1 11.40 -2.03 14.29
CA MET A 1 12.87 -1.90 14.26
C MET A 1 13.30 -0.50 14.73
N PRO A 2 14.27 -0.33 15.64
CA PRO A 2 14.70 0.98 16.17
C PRO A 2 15.57 1.83 15.21
N SER A 3 15.87 1.35 14.00
CA SER A 3 16.63 2.08 12.97
C SER A 3 15.72 2.91 12.02
N ALA A 4 14.41 2.90 12.23
CA ALA A 4 13.46 3.65 11.40
C ALA A 4 13.39 5.15 11.76
N GLY A 5 14.06 5.61 12.82
CA GLY A 5 13.90 6.97 13.36
C GLY A 5 14.33 8.10 12.42
N GLU A 6 15.44 7.94 11.69
CA GLU A 6 15.92 8.97 10.74
C GLU A 6 15.13 8.97 9.43
N HIS A 7 14.72 7.80 8.93
CA HIS A 7 13.81 7.69 7.79
C HIS A 7 12.43 8.29 8.12
N TRP A 8 11.95 8.08 9.35
CA TRP A 8 10.67 8.63 9.81
C TRP A 8 10.63 10.16 9.85
N GLN A 9 11.69 10.81 10.34
CA GLN A 9 11.77 12.27 10.31
C GLN A 9 11.78 12.80 8.87
N GLY A 10 12.42 12.06 7.94
CA GLY A 10 12.38 12.34 6.51
C GLY A 10 10.97 12.24 5.92
N VAL A 11 10.21 11.21 6.24
CA VAL A 11 8.81 11.03 5.76
C VAL A 11 7.88 12.11 6.31
N HIS A 12 7.97 12.45 7.60
CA HIS A 12 7.19 13.56 8.16
C HIS A 12 7.51 14.90 7.51
N ALA A 13 8.80 15.19 7.30
CA ALA A 13 9.25 16.45 6.70
C ALA A 13 8.98 16.52 5.18
N PHE A 14 9.09 15.39 4.49
CA PHE A 14 8.87 15.29 3.05
C PHE A 14 7.39 15.29 2.71
N ALA A 15 6.58 14.46 3.36
CA ALA A 15 5.17 14.22 3.03
C ALA A 15 4.18 15.16 3.77
N GLY A 16 4.61 15.88 4.80
CA GLY A 16 3.77 16.84 5.53
C GLY A 16 2.70 16.20 6.43
N PHE A 17 2.74 14.89 6.64
CA PHE A 17 1.80 14.17 7.50
C PHE A 17 2.15 14.38 8.97
N LEU A 18 1.39 15.22 9.67
CA LEU A 18 1.60 15.49 11.11
C LEU A 18 0.89 14.48 12.02
N ASN A 19 -0.01 13.68 11.46
CA ASN A 19 -0.94 12.80 12.17
C ASN A 19 -0.75 11.30 11.88
N VAL A 20 0.38 10.92 11.29
CA VAL A 20 0.71 9.52 10.93
C VAL A 20 1.61 8.91 12.00
N ASP A 21 1.15 7.82 12.60
CA ASP A 21 1.86 7.06 13.64
C ASP A 21 2.63 5.85 13.05
N GLU A 22 2.14 5.33 11.92
CA GLU A 22 2.65 4.16 11.20
C GLU A 22 2.32 4.34 9.72
N VAL A 23 3.14 3.83 8.79
CA VAL A 23 2.79 3.80 7.35
C VAL A 23 2.56 2.35 6.98
N VAL A 24 1.33 2.03 6.59
CA VAL A 24 0.94 0.73 6.05
C VAL A 24 0.78 0.89 4.55
N THR A 25 1.72 0.36 3.77
CA THR A 25 1.83 0.66 2.34
C THR A 25 2.26 -0.55 1.52
N LEU A 26 1.96 -0.52 0.22
CA LEU A 26 2.55 -1.41 -0.79
C LEU A 26 3.88 -0.88 -1.35
N ASP A 27 4.27 0.33 -0.96
CA ASP A 27 5.51 0.95 -1.42
C ASP A 27 6.73 0.22 -0.85
N SER A 28 7.39 -0.55 -1.72
CA SER A 28 8.56 -1.37 -1.36
C SER A 28 9.82 -0.56 -1.07
N ILE A 29 9.85 0.74 -1.42
CA ILE A 29 10.94 1.64 -1.04
C ILE A 29 10.82 2.01 0.44
N LEU A 30 9.59 2.24 0.93
CA LEU A 30 9.33 2.57 2.34
C LEU A 30 9.23 1.32 3.22
N CYS A 31 8.58 0.27 2.73
CA CYS A 31 8.39 -1.00 3.43
C CYS A 31 8.77 -2.16 2.51
N PRO A 32 10.05 -2.58 2.51
CA PRO A 32 10.53 -3.61 1.60
C PRO A 32 9.79 -4.94 1.77
N ASP A 33 9.54 -5.62 0.65
CA ASP A 33 8.96 -6.95 0.64
C ASP A 33 9.84 -7.95 1.38
N VAL A 34 9.21 -8.79 2.21
CA VAL A 34 9.91 -9.86 2.93
C VAL A 34 10.36 -10.97 1.96
N VAL A 35 9.58 -11.20 0.90
CA VAL A 35 9.95 -12.10 -0.20
C VAL A 35 10.64 -11.27 -1.28
N SER A 36 11.97 -11.17 -1.20
CA SER A 36 12.79 -10.41 -2.16
C SER A 36 13.10 -11.18 -3.45
N ASP A 37 13.05 -12.51 -3.40
CA ASP A 37 13.46 -13.39 -4.49
C ASP A 37 12.38 -14.44 -4.77
N LEU A 38 11.98 -14.54 -6.04
CA LEU A 38 11.00 -15.50 -6.52
C LEU A 38 11.67 -16.80 -7.00
N SER A 39 11.09 -17.92 -6.62
CA SER A 39 11.41 -19.27 -7.09
C SER A 39 10.42 -19.76 -8.14
N ASP A 40 10.76 -20.84 -8.85
CA ASP A 40 9.86 -21.45 -9.84
C ASP A 40 8.51 -21.87 -9.26
N GLU A 41 8.49 -22.30 -7.98
CA GLU A 41 7.25 -22.68 -7.31
C GLU A 41 6.35 -21.47 -7.04
N ASP A 42 6.92 -20.29 -6.75
CA ASP A 42 6.15 -19.07 -6.49
C ASP A 42 5.25 -18.70 -7.69
N TRP A 43 5.66 -19.06 -8.91
CA TRP A 43 4.92 -18.84 -10.16
C TRP A 43 3.57 -19.60 -10.22
N ASN A 44 3.38 -20.62 -9.37
CA ASN A 44 2.07 -21.27 -9.27
C ASN A 44 1.09 -20.48 -8.38
N HIS A 45 1.61 -19.58 -7.53
CA HIS A 45 0.89 -18.99 -6.40
C HIS A 45 0.84 -17.47 -6.41
N ASN A 46 1.62 -16.79 -7.25
CA ASN A 46 1.65 -15.34 -7.37
C ASN A 46 0.74 -14.79 -8.49
N VAL A 47 0.70 -13.46 -8.60
CA VAL A 47 -0.11 -12.74 -9.58
C VAL A 47 0.69 -12.48 -10.85
N HIS A 48 0.25 -13.04 -11.98
CA HIS A 48 0.90 -12.87 -13.29
C HIS A 48 0.30 -11.72 -14.10
N LYS A 49 0.31 -10.51 -13.55
CA LYS A 49 -0.27 -9.36 -14.23
C LYS A 49 0.43 -8.05 -13.86
N ASP A 50 0.70 -7.22 -14.86
CA ASP A 50 1.22 -5.85 -14.75
C ASP A 50 2.37 -5.71 -13.73
N PHE A 51 3.38 -6.59 -13.81
CA PHE A 51 4.56 -6.61 -12.91
C PHE A 51 4.28 -6.86 -11.42
N ARG A 52 3.07 -7.32 -11.06
CA ARG A 52 2.66 -7.60 -9.67
C ARG A 52 3.07 -8.99 -9.16
N ILE A 53 4.20 -9.49 -9.66
CA ILE A 53 4.67 -10.85 -9.40
C ILE A 53 5.08 -11.10 -7.94
N PHE A 54 5.20 -10.03 -7.14
CA PHE A 54 5.44 -10.10 -5.69
C PHE A 54 4.15 -10.20 -4.86
N LEU A 55 2.97 -10.08 -5.49
CA LEU A 55 1.69 -10.34 -4.84
C LEU A 55 1.30 -11.81 -4.96
N PHE A 56 0.80 -12.40 -3.88
CA PHE A 56 0.39 -13.80 -3.81
C PHE A 56 -1.12 -13.95 -3.71
N ARG A 57 -1.67 -14.92 -4.46
CA ARG A 57 -3.10 -15.30 -4.43
C ARG A 57 -3.36 -16.49 -3.49
N ASP A 58 -2.34 -17.25 -3.12
CA ASP A 58 -2.44 -18.36 -2.16
C ASP A 58 -1.82 -17.96 -0.79
N PRO A 59 -2.66 -17.59 0.20
CA PRO A 59 -2.16 -17.19 1.52
C PRO A 59 -1.58 -18.35 2.33
N ALA A 60 -2.05 -19.59 2.09
CA ALA A 60 -1.53 -20.76 2.80
C ALA A 60 -0.12 -21.09 2.31
N TYR A 61 0.09 -21.02 1.00
CA TYR A 61 1.41 -21.12 0.39
C TYR A 61 2.35 -20.04 0.92
N LEU A 62 1.97 -18.76 0.84
CA LEU A 62 2.83 -17.65 1.26
C LEU A 62 3.27 -17.77 2.73
N THR A 63 2.35 -18.16 3.61
CA THR A 63 2.65 -18.35 5.04
C THR A 63 3.61 -19.51 5.29
N ALA A 64 3.51 -20.59 4.51
CA ALA A 64 4.44 -21.72 4.60
C ALA A 64 5.81 -21.39 3.97
N ARG A 65 5.81 -20.63 2.88
CA ARG A 65 6.99 -20.22 2.10
C ARG A 65 7.87 -19.22 2.85
N GLN A 66 7.28 -18.29 3.59
CA GLN A 66 8.01 -17.24 4.28
C GLN A 66 7.46 -17.09 5.72
N PRO A 67 8.06 -17.78 6.70
CA PRO A 67 7.72 -17.56 8.11
C PRO A 67 7.92 -16.09 8.47
N LEU A 68 6.89 -15.49 9.06
CA LEU A 68 6.90 -14.08 9.44
C LEU A 68 7.19 -13.94 10.94
N ASP A 69 8.08 -13.02 11.30
CA ASP A 69 8.20 -12.53 12.67
C ASP A 69 7.12 -11.45 12.89
N PRO A 70 6.08 -11.70 13.70
CA PRO A 70 4.99 -10.75 13.90
C PRO A 70 5.42 -9.46 14.62
N THR A 71 6.63 -9.38 15.15
CA THR A 71 7.19 -8.16 15.76
C THR A 71 7.87 -7.26 14.74
N CYS A 72 8.21 -7.79 13.56
CA CYS A 72 8.97 -7.08 12.53
C CYS A 72 8.27 -7.03 11.17
N HIS A 73 7.37 -7.98 10.88
CA HIS A 73 6.73 -8.14 9.58
C HIS A 73 5.22 -7.98 9.67
N GLN A 74 4.64 -7.51 8.56
CA GLN A 74 3.20 -7.45 8.37
C GLN A 74 2.79 -8.37 7.21
N LEU A 75 1.59 -8.94 7.32
CA LEU A 75 0.94 -9.61 6.20
C LEU A 75 -0.24 -8.75 5.77
N LEU A 76 -0.20 -8.30 4.51
CA LEU A 76 -1.24 -7.46 3.93
C LEU A 76 -2.13 -8.29 3.00
N ALA A 77 -3.43 -8.04 3.08
CA ALA A 77 -4.40 -8.41 2.07
C ALA A 77 -4.78 -7.15 1.31
N VAL A 78 -4.68 -7.19 -0.01
CA VAL A 78 -4.87 -6.01 -0.86
C VAL A 78 -5.83 -6.30 -2.00
N LEU A 79 -6.54 -5.27 -2.45
CA LEU A 79 -7.48 -5.36 -3.57
C LEU A 79 -7.40 -4.10 -4.43
N GLU A 80 -7.02 -4.29 -5.70
CA GLU A 80 -7.05 -3.24 -6.73
C GLU A 80 -8.49 -2.95 -7.16
N ARG A 81 -8.83 -1.67 -7.33
CA ARG A 81 -10.17 -1.21 -7.75
C ARG A 81 -11.30 -1.76 -6.87
N PRO A 82 -11.24 -1.53 -5.55
CA PRO A 82 -12.26 -2.03 -4.63
C PRO A 82 -13.63 -1.41 -4.91
N GLN A 83 -14.68 -2.13 -4.57
CA GLN A 83 -16.07 -1.70 -4.50
C GLN A 83 -16.51 -1.56 -3.04
N ILE A 84 -17.59 -0.79 -2.80
CA ILE A 84 -18.12 -0.56 -1.45
C ILE A 84 -18.52 -1.88 -0.75
N SER A 85 -18.98 -2.87 -1.52
CA SER A 85 -19.40 -4.18 -1.02
C SER A 85 -18.25 -5.13 -0.67
N ASP A 86 -17.00 -4.78 -1.00
CA ASP A 86 -15.88 -5.67 -0.81
C ASP A 86 -15.55 -5.85 0.66
N ASN A 87 -15.23 -7.09 1.01
CA ASN A 87 -14.89 -7.50 2.37
C ASN A 87 -13.43 -7.95 2.43
N VAL A 88 -12.80 -7.72 3.57
CA VAL A 88 -11.45 -8.22 3.83
C VAL A 88 -11.50 -9.68 4.28
N PRO A 89 -10.46 -10.49 4.02
CA PRO A 89 -10.43 -11.88 4.45
C PRO A 89 -10.54 -12.01 5.98
N ARG A 90 -11.06 -13.16 6.46
CA ARG A 90 -11.16 -13.43 7.91
C ARG A 90 -9.79 -13.35 8.57
N GLY A 91 -9.72 -12.64 9.70
CA GLY A 91 -8.48 -12.42 10.45
C GLY A 91 -7.65 -11.25 9.92
N PHE A 92 -8.20 -10.44 9.02
CA PHE A 92 -7.63 -9.15 8.63
C PHE A 92 -8.53 -8.02 9.10
N ALA A 93 -7.94 -6.86 9.38
CA ALA A 93 -8.62 -5.61 9.63
C ALA A 93 -8.35 -4.64 8.48
N ARG A 94 -9.40 -3.98 8.00
CA ARG A 94 -9.28 -2.92 6.99
C ARG A 94 -8.47 -1.76 7.59
N CYS A 95 -7.45 -1.31 6.86
CA CYS A 95 -6.60 -0.17 7.24
C CYS A 95 -7.04 1.11 6.53
N GLY A 96 -7.46 1.01 5.27
CA GLY A 96 -7.87 2.15 4.46
C GLY A 96 -7.63 1.89 2.98
N PHE A 97 -7.47 2.98 2.23
CA PHE A 97 -7.25 2.98 0.80
C PHE A 97 -5.96 3.73 0.45
N ASP A 98 -5.16 3.12 -0.41
CA ASP A 98 -3.97 3.73 -1.00
C ASP A 98 -4.24 4.11 -2.46
N ILE A 99 -3.40 4.97 -3.02
CA ILE A 99 -3.37 5.28 -4.45
C ILE A 99 -2.00 4.86 -4.95
N VAL A 100 -1.97 3.89 -5.87
CA VAL A 100 -0.74 3.19 -6.24
C VAL A 100 -0.49 3.36 -7.73
N ASP A 101 0.75 3.64 -8.11
CA ASP A 101 1.13 3.76 -9.52
C ASP A 101 1.05 2.43 -10.30
N SER A 102 1.03 2.52 -11.63
CA SER A 102 1.00 1.35 -12.51
C SER A 102 2.38 0.74 -12.80
N CYS A 103 3.46 1.37 -12.34
CA CYS A 103 4.82 1.06 -12.77
C CYS A 103 5.45 -0.02 -11.89
N VAL A 104 5.44 0.20 -10.58
CA VAL A 104 6.15 -0.66 -9.60
C VAL A 104 5.37 -0.84 -8.30
N GLY A 105 4.16 -0.30 -8.21
CA GLY A 105 3.33 -0.48 -7.02
C GLY A 105 3.65 0.52 -5.90
N ASN A 106 4.25 1.67 -6.23
CA ASN A 106 4.55 2.69 -5.24
C ASN A 106 3.30 3.51 -4.90
N SER A 107 3.18 3.90 -3.63
CA SER A 107 2.10 4.77 -3.19
C SER A 107 2.34 6.20 -3.66
N THR A 108 1.40 6.75 -4.42
CA THR A 108 1.45 8.16 -4.83
C THR A 108 1.18 9.11 -3.66
N LEU A 109 0.57 8.61 -2.57
CA LEU A 109 0.32 9.40 -1.36
C LEU A 109 1.61 9.63 -0.57
N THR A 110 2.47 8.62 -0.46
CA THR A 110 3.68 8.69 0.38
C THR A 110 4.98 8.90 -0.40
N ASN A 111 5.04 8.52 -1.68
CA ASN A 111 6.27 8.58 -2.49
C ASN A 111 6.37 9.83 -3.36
N CYS A 112 5.24 10.30 -3.91
CA CYS A 112 5.25 11.49 -4.77
C CYS A 112 5.27 12.82 -3.99
N GLY A 113 5.32 12.75 -2.65
CA GLY A 113 5.28 13.90 -1.75
C GLY A 113 3.89 14.54 -1.63
N PRO A 114 3.75 15.60 -0.83
CA PRO A 114 2.53 16.36 -0.76
C PRO A 114 2.44 17.14 -2.07
N ILE A 115 1.40 16.87 -2.83
CA ILE A 115 1.04 17.67 -3.99
C ILE A 115 -0.22 18.42 -3.57
N PRO A 116 -0.11 19.63 -2.97
CA PRO A 116 -1.26 20.34 -2.40
C PRO A 116 -2.37 20.59 -3.42
N GLU A 117 -2.01 20.66 -4.71
CA GLU A 117 -2.93 20.77 -5.83
C GLU A 117 -3.79 19.51 -6.03
N MET A 118 -3.38 18.36 -5.48
CA MET A 118 -4.06 17.06 -5.58
C MET A 118 -4.85 16.73 -4.33
N PHE A 119 -4.26 16.88 -3.15
CA PHE A 119 -4.92 16.60 -1.88
C PHE A 119 -4.28 17.36 -0.70
N ASP A 120 -5.07 17.52 0.37
CA ASP A 120 -4.60 18.02 1.66
C ASP A 120 -4.02 16.84 2.46
N PRO A 121 -2.78 16.91 2.99
CA PRO A 121 -2.21 15.81 3.76
C PRO A 121 -3.07 15.32 4.94
N SER A 122 -3.97 16.14 5.49
CA SER A 122 -4.90 15.74 6.56
C SER A 122 -5.97 14.73 6.15
N ILE A 123 -6.12 14.41 4.84
CA ILE A 123 -7.07 13.39 4.39
C ILE A 123 -6.65 11.97 4.77
N VAL A 124 -5.36 11.75 5.06
CA VAL A 124 -4.89 10.42 5.43
C VAL A 124 -5.07 10.19 6.93
N ASN A 125 -5.37 8.95 7.28
CA ASN A 125 -5.49 8.49 8.64
C ASN A 125 -4.11 8.25 9.29
N GLU A 126 -4.11 7.75 10.51
CA GLU A 126 -2.90 7.46 11.30
C GLU A 126 -1.98 6.40 10.67
N LEU A 127 -2.47 5.67 9.66
CA LEU A 127 -1.74 4.65 8.91
C LEU A 127 -1.19 5.16 7.57
N GLY A 128 -1.38 6.45 7.26
CA GLY A 128 -1.00 7.04 5.98
C GLY A 128 -1.94 6.71 4.82
N LEU A 129 -3.17 6.25 5.11
CA LEU A 129 -4.15 5.81 4.12
C LEU A 129 -5.42 6.67 4.14
N ILE A 130 -6.13 6.74 3.03
CA ILE A 130 -7.44 7.39 2.96
C ILE A 130 -8.50 6.49 3.62
N ALA A 131 -9.34 7.03 4.49
CA ALA A 131 -10.26 6.21 5.30
C ALA A 131 -11.41 5.58 4.49
N ASP A 132 -11.91 6.26 3.47
CA ASP A 132 -13.08 5.83 2.70
C ASP A 132 -12.85 5.82 1.19
N LEU A 133 -13.57 4.91 0.52
CA LEU A 133 -13.45 4.69 -0.92
C LEU A 133 -13.88 5.90 -1.77
N PRO A 134 -15.01 6.59 -1.50
CA PRO A 134 -15.37 7.79 -2.24
C PRO A 134 -14.26 8.84 -2.27
N THR A 135 -13.66 9.16 -1.12
CA THR A 135 -12.55 10.12 -1.04
C THR A 135 -11.33 9.64 -1.83
N ALA A 136 -10.98 8.35 -1.74
CA ALA A 136 -9.85 7.80 -2.47
C ALA A 136 -10.04 7.88 -4.00
N LEU A 137 -11.27 7.63 -4.48
CA LEU A 137 -11.62 7.77 -5.90
C LEU A 137 -11.55 9.23 -6.37
N GLU A 138 -12.02 10.18 -5.56
CA GLU A 138 -11.93 11.61 -5.88
C GLU A 138 -10.47 12.06 -6.04
N VAL A 139 -9.60 11.67 -5.10
CA VAL A 139 -8.18 12.00 -5.16
C VAL A 139 -7.52 11.39 -6.39
N ARG A 140 -7.76 10.10 -6.68
CA ARG A 140 -7.25 9.45 -7.88
C ARG A 140 -7.71 10.18 -9.15
N ASP A 141 -8.99 10.50 -9.26
CA ASP A 141 -9.53 11.16 -10.45
C ASP A 141 -8.95 12.57 -10.63
N ARG A 142 -8.70 13.27 -9.52
CA ARG A 142 -8.00 14.56 -9.51
C ARG A 142 -6.54 14.44 -9.95
N MET A 143 -5.80 13.45 -9.46
CA MET A 143 -4.43 13.13 -9.88
C MET A 143 -4.35 12.91 -11.39
N ARG A 144 -5.21 12.03 -11.92
CA ARG A 144 -5.27 11.72 -13.34
C ARG A 144 -5.64 12.92 -14.21
N LYS A 145 -6.53 13.79 -13.71
CA LYS A 145 -6.96 15.00 -14.43
C LYS A 145 -5.85 16.06 -14.51
N LEU A 146 -5.12 16.25 -13.43
CA LEU A 146 -4.10 17.30 -13.34
C LEU A 146 -2.76 16.85 -13.95
N SER A 147 -2.47 15.55 -13.94
CA SER A 147 -1.23 14.97 -14.47
C SER A 147 -1.48 13.78 -15.42
N PRO A 148 -2.24 13.95 -16.51
CA PRO A 148 -2.67 12.83 -17.36
C PRO A 148 -1.53 12.10 -18.11
N ASN A 149 -0.40 12.77 -18.31
CA ASN A 149 0.76 12.23 -19.02
C ASN A 149 1.88 11.77 -18.06
N ASP A 150 1.64 11.81 -16.75
CA ASP A 150 2.59 11.35 -15.75
C ASP A 150 2.36 9.86 -15.49
N ASP A 151 3.40 9.04 -15.61
CA ASP A 151 3.28 7.58 -15.47
C ASP A 151 2.94 7.13 -14.03
N HIS A 152 3.23 7.97 -13.03
CA HIS A 152 2.93 7.68 -11.63
C HIS A 152 1.54 8.20 -11.23
N LEU A 153 1.14 9.37 -11.72
CA LEU A 153 -0.11 10.04 -11.32
C LEU A 153 -1.27 9.87 -12.31
N GLY A 154 -0.97 9.83 -13.61
CA GLY A 154 -1.94 9.68 -14.71
C GLY A 154 -2.47 8.26 -14.87
N ALA A 155 -1.69 7.26 -14.42
CA ALA A 155 -2.01 5.84 -14.51
C ALA A 155 -2.17 5.16 -13.13
N CYS A 156 -2.32 5.91 -12.05
CA CYS A 156 -2.50 5.36 -10.70
C CYS A 156 -3.87 4.70 -10.50
N GLU A 157 -4.00 3.79 -9.53
CA GLU A 157 -5.27 3.21 -9.11
C GLU A 157 -5.49 3.20 -7.60
N VAL A 158 -6.76 3.07 -7.19
CA VAL A 158 -7.14 2.89 -5.79
C VAL A 158 -6.97 1.43 -5.38
N TRP A 159 -6.35 1.22 -4.21
CA TRP A 159 -6.16 -0.08 -3.59
C TRP A 159 -6.74 -0.09 -2.18
N LEU A 160 -7.53 -1.11 -1.85
CA LEU A 160 -7.89 -1.38 -0.46
C LEU A 160 -6.71 -2.10 0.21
N ILE A 161 -6.33 -1.64 1.40
CA ILE A 161 -5.28 -2.25 2.21
C ILE A 161 -5.89 -2.76 3.52
N ALA A 162 -5.56 -4.01 3.87
CA ALA A 162 -5.94 -4.63 5.12
C ALA A 162 -4.77 -5.40 5.72
N ARG A 163 -4.57 -5.29 7.04
CA ARG A 163 -3.48 -6.00 7.73
C ARG A 163 -3.99 -7.18 8.54
N ARG A 164 -3.19 -8.24 8.61
CA ARG A 164 -3.47 -9.41 9.45
C ARG A 164 -3.56 -8.98 10.91
N LEU A 165 -4.62 -9.41 11.61
CA LEU A 165 -4.74 -9.23 13.05
C LEU A 165 -3.70 -10.12 13.77
N PRO A 166 -3.10 -9.65 14.88
CA PRO A 166 -2.27 -10.50 15.72
C PRO A 166 -3.03 -11.77 16.10
N GLY A 167 -2.39 -12.92 15.96
CA GLY A 167 -2.97 -14.19 16.41
C GLY A 167 -3.29 -14.10 17.90
N ARG A 168 -4.53 -14.44 18.27
CA ARG A 168 -4.85 -14.79 19.66
C ARG A 168 -4.42 -16.22 19.94
#